data_AF-A0A843BR08-F1
#
_entry.id   AF-A0A843BR08-F1
#
_cell.length_a   1.000
_cell.length_b   1.000
_cell.length_c   1.000
_cell.angle_alpha   90.00
_cell.angle_beta   90.00
_cell.angle_gamma   90.00
#
_symmetry.space_group_name_H-M   'P 1'
#
loop_
_entity.id
_entity.type
_entity.pdbx_description
1 polymer ?
#
loop_
_entity_poly.entity_id
_entity_poly.type
_entity_poly.pdbx_seq_one_letter_code
_entity_poly.pdbx_strand_id
1 'polypeptide(L)' 'MGDLPEKFPEYSIMYKTITKQIKNLQGQKEQSTSEEKKEINLKIQNYQNELDKIKKMFPNSFFEDT' A
#
# COMPACT_ATOMS: atom_id res chain seq x y z
N MET A 1 18.09 13.18 11.45
CA MET A 1 16.66 12.99 11.14
C MET A 1 16.50 13.25 9.66
N GLY A 2 15.99 12.30 8.89
CA GLY A 2 15.68 12.55 7.47
C GLY A 2 14.48 13.46 7.39
N ASP A 3 14.50 14.43 6.47
CA ASP A 3 13.41 15.36 6.29
C ASP A 3 12.13 14.61 5.87
N LEU A 4 11.01 14.94 6.51
CA LEU A 4 9.70 14.43 6.13
C LEU A 4 9.24 15.12 4.83
N PRO A 5 8.46 14.44 3.98
CA PRO A 5 7.94 15.06 2.77
C PRO A 5 7.00 16.24 3.09
N GLU A 6 6.98 17.24 2.21
CA GLU A 6 6.23 18.49 2.38
C GLU A 6 4.71 18.28 2.59
N LYS A 7 4.14 17.21 2.03
CA LYS A 7 2.73 16.79 2.22
C LYS A 7 2.60 15.64 3.23
N PHE A 8 3.41 15.71 4.28
CA PHE A 8 3.11 15.00 5.52
C PHE A 8 2.05 15.83 6.27
N PRO A 9 0.91 15.26 6.72
CA PRO A 9 0.59 13.86 7.02
C PRO A 9 -0.17 13.06 5.93
N GLU A 10 -0.52 13.68 4.80
CA GLU A 10 -1.39 13.11 3.77
C GLU A 10 -0.84 11.79 3.23
N TYR A 11 0.46 11.74 2.93
CA TYR A 11 1.09 10.51 2.44
C TYR A 11 1.10 9.37 3.48
N SER A 12 1.11 9.68 4.79
CA SER A 12 0.99 8.66 5.84
C SER A 12 -0.42 8.07 5.90
N ILE A 13 -1.44 8.93 5.78
CA ILE A 13 -2.85 8.49 5.70
C ILE A 13 -3.07 7.65 4.43
N MET A 14 -2.50 8.08 3.32
CA MET A 14 -2.55 7.35 2.04
C MET A 14 -1.89 5.97 2.17
N TYR A 15 -0.69 5.90 2.76
CA TYR A 15 0.00 4.63 3.03
C TYR A 15 -0.86 3.65 3.84
N LYS A 16 -1.44 4.11 4.94
CA LYS A 16 -2.32 3.29 5.79
C LYS A 16 -3.57 2.84 5.04
N THR A 17 -4.16 3.73 4.25
CA THR A 17 -5.37 3.45 3.47
C THR A 17 -5.10 2.39 2.41
N ILE A 18 -4.05 2.56 1.60
CA ILE A 18 -3.67 1.59 0.56
C ILE A 18 -3.31 0.23 1.19
N THR A 19 -2.57 0.22 2.31
CA THR A 19 -2.27 -1.01 3.06
C THR A 19 -3.53 -1.75 3.50
N LYS A 20 -4.54 -1.03 4.00
CA LYS A 20 -5.83 -1.63 4.37
C LYS A 20 -6.56 -2.20 3.16
N GLN A 21 -6.53 -1.51 2.01
CA GLN A 21 -7.16 -1.99 0.79
C GLN A 21 -6.50 -3.28 0.27
N ILE A 22 -5.17 -3.37 0.32
CA ILE A 22 -4.46 -4.61 -0.03
C ILE A 22 -4.91 -5.77 0.86
N LYS A 23 -5.00 -5.58 2.18
CA LYS A 23 -5.48 -6.62 3.11
C LYS A 23 -6.91 -7.06 2.79
N ASN A 24 -7.81 -6.11 2.51
CA ASN A 24 -9.18 -6.42 2.11
C ASN A 24 -9.24 -7.22 0.80
N LEU A 25 -8.45 -6.83 -0.20
CA LEU A 25 -8.36 -7.54 -1.48
C LEU A 25 -7.78 -8.95 -1.32
N GLN A 26 -6.78 -9.13 -0.45
CA GLN A 26 -6.24 -10.45 -0.12
C GLN A 26 -7.31 -11.35 0.51
N GLY A 27 -8.13 -10.83 1.41
CA GLY A 27 -9.26 -11.58 1.98
C GLY A 27 -10.31 -11.95 0.92
N GLN A 28 -10.66 -11.02 0.02
CA GLN A 28 -11.60 -11.31 -1.08
C GLN A 28 -11.08 -12.42 -2.01
N LYS A 29 -9.77 -12.41 -2.29
CA LYS A 29 -9.10 -13.39 -3.16
C LYS A 29 -9.30 -14.84 -2.71
N GLU A 30 -9.47 -15.09 -1.42
CA GLU A 30 -9.65 -16.44 -0.87
C GLU A 30 -10.94 -17.11 -1.38
N GLN A 31 -12.00 -16.32 -1.55
CA GLN A 31 -13.34 -16.78 -1.93
C GLN A 31 -13.65 -16.60 -3.42
N SER A 32 -12.76 -15.96 -4.18
CA SER A 32 -12.95 -15.65 -5.61
C SER A 32 -12.63 -16.82 -6.56
N THR A 33 -13.14 -16.73 -7.78
CA THR A 33 -12.80 -17.60 -8.91
C THR A 33 -11.39 -17.32 -9.46
N SER A 34 -10.86 -18.20 -10.31
CA SER A 34 -9.50 -18.05 -10.88
C SER A 34 -9.32 -16.74 -11.67
N GLU A 35 -10.37 -16.29 -12.38
CA GLU A 35 -10.33 -15.07 -13.18
C GLU A 35 -10.37 -13.82 -12.28
N GLU A 36 -11.29 -13.78 -11.32
CA GLU A 36 -11.35 -12.72 -10.31
C GLU A 36 -10.05 -12.63 -9.49
N LYS A 37 -9.41 -13.77 -9.17
CA LYS A 37 -8.10 -13.78 -8.49
C LYS A 37 -7.02 -13.09 -9.32
N LYS A 38 -7.04 -13.20 -10.66
CA LYS A 38 -6.09 -12.49 -11.53
C LYS A 38 -6.33 -10.98 -11.48
N GLU A 39 -7.58 -10.54 -11.56
CA GLU A 39 -7.92 -9.13 -11.45
C GLU A 39 -7.55 -8.54 -10.08
N ILE A 40 -7.84 -9.29 -9.01
CA ILE A 40 -7.47 -8.89 -7.64
C ILE A 40 -5.95 -8.79 -7.51
N ASN A 41 -5.18 -9.71 -8.09
CA ASN A 41 -3.71 -9.63 -8.08
C ASN A 41 -3.21 -8.39 -8.80
N LEU A 42 -3.75 -8.06 -9.97
CA LEU A 42 -3.38 -6.85 -10.71
C LEU A 42 -3.66 -5.59 -9.88
N LYS A 43 -4.81 -5.51 -9.21
CA LYS A 43 -5.14 -4.41 -8.29
C LYS A 43 -4.15 -4.33 -7.13
N ILE A 44 -3.81 -5.45 -6.50
CA ILE A 44 -2.82 -5.50 -5.41
C ILE A 44 -1.45 -5.03 -5.90
N GLN A 45 -1.00 -5.45 -7.09
CA GLN A 45 0.29 -5.02 -7.63
C GLN A 45 0.33 -3.51 -7.89
N ASN A 46 -0.75 -2.94 -8.41
CA ASN A 46 -0.84 -1.49 -8.60
C ASN A 46 -0.74 -0.74 -7.26
N TYR A 47 -1.46 -1.20 -6.23
CA TYR A 47 -1.37 -0.63 -4.89
C TYR A 47 0.01 -0.79 -4.25
N GLN A 48 0.69 -1.92 -4.46
CA GLN A 48 2.07 -2.11 -4.00
C GLN A 48 3.02 -1.11 -4.66
N ASN A 49 2.89 -0.89 -5.98
CA ASN A 49 3.68 0.10 -6.70
C ASN A 49 3.46 1.53 -6.17
N GLU A 50 2.23 1.87 -5.77
CA GLU A 50 1.94 3.16 -5.12
C GLU A 50 2.56 3.26 -3.73
N LEU A 51 2.48 2.20 -2.91
CA LEU A 51 3.15 2.16 -1.62
C LEU A 51 4.66 2.33 -1.75
N ASP A 52 5.29 1.72 -2.76
CA ASP A 52 6.73 1.85 -2.97
C ASP A 52 7.12 3.28 -3.36
N LYS A 53 6.28 3.98 -4.15
CA LYS A 53 6.48 5.41 -4.43
C LYS A 53 6.38 6.24 -3.16
N ILE A 54 5.38 5.97 -2.32
CA ILE A 54 5.20 6.66 -1.04
C ILE A 54 6.41 6.38 -0.13
N LYS A 55 6.81 5.13 0.06
CA LYS A 55 7.95 4.74 0.91
C LYS A 55 9.24 5.47 0.52
N LYS A 56 9.50 5.65 -0.77
CA LYS A 56 10.67 6.39 -1.26
C LYS A 56 10.65 7.89 -0.90
N MET A 57 9.50 8.45 -0.54
CA MET A 57 9.38 9.83 -0.06
C MET A 57 9.67 9.98 1.43
N PHE A 58 9.81 8.87 2.16
CA PHE A 58 10.09 8.86 3.59
C PHE A 58 11.47 8.23 3.87
N PRO A 59 12.07 8.53 5.02
CA PRO A 59 13.21 7.77 5.52
C PRO A 59 12.88 6.27 5.63
N ASN A 60 13.83 5.40 5.29
CA ASN A 60 13.62 3.94 5.23
C ASN A 60 13.00 3.34 6.51
N SER A 61 13.33 3.90 7.69
CA SER A 61 12.83 3.45 8.99
C SER A 61 11.46 4.01 9.39
N PHE A 62 10.86 4.90 8.60
CA PHE A 62 9.63 5.61 8.99
C PHE A 62 8.42 4.69 9.15
N PHE A 63 8.39 3.57 8.42
CA PHE A 63 7.30 2.59 8.43
C PHE A 63 7.69 1.23 9.05
N GLU A 64 8.88 1.11 9.63
CA GLU A 64 9.37 -0.15 10.24
C GLU A 64 8.87 -0.35 11.68
N ASP A 65 8.41 0.73 12.34
CA ASP A 65 7.92 0.74 13.73
C ASP A 65 6.39 0.61 13.88
N THR A 66 5.65 0.20 12.83
CA THR A 66 4.17 0.08 12.87
C THR A 66 3.64 -1.32 12.62
#